data_AF-A0A1H8UQU3-F1
#
_entry.id   AF-A0A1H8UQU3-F1
#
_cell.length_a   1.000
_cell.length_b   1.000
_cell.length_c   1.000
_cell.angle_alpha   90.00
_cell.angle_beta   90.00
_cell.angle_gamma   90.00
#
_symmetry.space_group_name_H-M   'P 1'
#
loop_
_entity.id
_entity.type
_entity.pdbx_description
1 polymer ?
#
loop_
_entity_poly.entity_id
_entity_poly.type
_entity_poly.pdbx_seq_one_letter_code
_entity_poly.pdbx_strand_id
1 'polypeptide(L)'
;MEAVLDHVADGLLVVDDDWQITTANAVARSLLGTEREALDGADVRAVFPRSIESTFHGRFAGDDALPADLSFEEYFPELERWLDVRTVATEDGMAVVFTDVSDRKGLERQRDERDAELARLTRIDGLVQEIVDDLVGATTREQIERTVCERLAATDLYEFTWIGEREMGSDRLSHRVGAGEYDEVLEFLEAGVEDDETCLPEHEALRTDEIHVVRQLVEDEAVPERVRRAAFARGLQSSIAVPLRYGNTTYGVLGVYATRTDAFSERERQSFETLGVVTGFAINAARQRSLLLSDTVVELTFRVSDSETLFADTSATLECTLGVEGIVPRNAESLLFYLRVEGADPERFLTLTTERPEVTGGRLIHDVSDDEGDTEGGLVEVTVAHGSPLLVLVERGATIRRAEFTEGVGRIVAEVAPSEDVREIVEAVGEAFPGAELLSKRELERPVETALEFQSALSRDLTDRQRTVLRTAYHAGYFQSPRDSTAEQVAGALDISSPTLAHHLRAGLSKLLDAFFDEDAGTDRRRTADTRQSGTDR
;
A
#
# COMPACT_ATOMS: atom_id res chain seq x y z
N MET A 1 -53.32 18.75 -48.60
CA MET A 1 -53.08 18.48 -47.17
C MET A 1 -52.28 17.21 -46.99
N GLU A 2 -52.59 16.14 -47.75
CA GLU A 2 -51.86 14.86 -47.77
C GLU A 2 -50.34 14.98 -48.05
N ALA A 3 -49.93 15.80 -49.03
CA ALA A 3 -48.50 15.97 -49.39
C ALA A 3 -47.65 16.73 -48.36
N VAL A 4 -48.25 17.37 -47.34
CA VAL A 4 -47.52 18.09 -46.28
C VAL A 4 -47.31 17.20 -45.05
N LEU A 5 -48.16 16.18 -44.85
CA LEU A 5 -48.10 15.24 -43.74
C LEU A 5 -47.06 14.14 -43.93
N ASP A 6 -46.67 13.85 -45.18
CA ASP A 6 -45.61 12.87 -45.54
C ASP A 6 -44.18 13.40 -45.31
N HIS A 7 -44.00 14.62 -44.79
CA HIS A 7 -42.69 15.21 -44.45
C HIS A 7 -42.50 15.44 -42.95
N VAL A 8 -43.48 15.02 -42.14
CA VAL A 8 -43.35 15.02 -40.68
C VAL A 8 -42.58 13.76 -40.29
N ALA A 9 -41.51 13.92 -39.50
CA ALA A 9 -40.70 12.80 -39.01
C ALA A 9 -41.43 11.92 -37.98
N ASP A 10 -42.67 12.29 -37.64
CA ASP A 10 -43.51 11.68 -36.63
C ASP A 10 -44.61 10.85 -37.30
N GLY A 11 -44.97 9.74 -36.66
CA GLY A 11 -46.18 9.00 -37.00
C GLY A 11 -47.41 9.80 -36.62
N LEU A 12 -48.35 9.95 -37.55
CA LEU A 12 -49.63 10.61 -37.32
C LEU A 12 -50.80 9.66 -37.64
N LEU A 13 -51.71 9.53 -36.69
CA LEU A 13 -53.05 8.96 -36.87
C LEU A 13 -54.09 10.04 -36.59
N VAL A 14 -55.11 10.17 -37.44
CA VAL A 14 -56.32 10.96 -37.17
C VAL A 14 -57.44 9.99 -36.88
N VAL A 15 -58.17 10.23 -35.79
CA VAL A 15 -59.22 9.39 -35.25
C VAL A 15 -60.50 10.22 -35.14
N ASP A 16 -61.63 9.69 -35.58
CA ASP A 16 -62.93 10.34 -35.44
C ASP A 16 -63.59 10.08 -34.05
N ASP A 17 -64.77 10.66 -33.83
CA ASP A 17 -65.55 10.48 -32.59
C ASP A 17 -65.96 9.01 -32.33
N ASP A 18 -65.92 8.15 -33.34
CA ASP A 18 -66.24 6.71 -33.27
C ASP A 18 -64.99 5.84 -33.06
N TRP A 19 -63.85 6.43 -32.69
CA TRP A 19 -62.55 5.78 -32.48
C TRP A 19 -61.93 5.17 -33.74
N GLN A 20 -62.43 5.50 -34.93
CA GLN A 20 -61.95 4.95 -36.19
C GLN A 20 -60.82 5.81 -36.74
N ILE A 21 -59.73 5.17 -37.17
CA ILE A 21 -58.61 5.86 -37.81
C ILE A 21 -59.06 6.32 -39.21
N THR A 22 -59.19 7.62 -39.42
CA THR A 22 -59.57 8.22 -40.70
C THR A 22 -58.36 8.50 -41.60
N THR A 23 -57.17 8.67 -41.02
CA THR A 23 -55.93 8.93 -41.76
C THR A 23 -54.72 8.43 -40.99
N ALA A 24 -53.83 7.69 -41.67
CA ALA A 24 -52.50 7.35 -41.17
C ALA A 24 -51.42 7.74 -42.19
N ASN A 25 -50.40 8.50 -41.76
CA ASN A 25 -49.26 8.86 -42.63
C ASN A 25 -48.29 7.67 -42.85
N ALA A 26 -47.36 7.80 -43.80
CA ALA A 26 -46.41 6.74 -44.12
C ALA A 26 -45.52 6.35 -42.92
N VAL A 27 -45.14 7.32 -42.09
CA VAL A 27 -44.29 7.10 -40.90
C VAL A 27 -45.03 6.30 -39.83
N ALA A 28 -46.30 6.60 -39.56
CA ALA A 28 -47.13 5.85 -38.62
C ALA A 28 -47.25 4.38 -39.02
N ARG A 29 -47.51 4.11 -40.30
CA ARG A 29 -47.61 2.75 -40.85
C ARG A 29 -46.30 1.97 -40.69
N SER A 30 -45.17 2.63 -40.95
CA SER A 30 -43.84 2.04 -40.79
C SER A 30 -43.52 1.73 -39.33
N LEU A 31 -43.81 2.65 -38.41
CA LEU A 31 -43.52 2.49 -36.99
C LEU A 31 -44.41 1.44 -36.32
N LEU A 32 -45.67 1.33 -36.74
CA LEU A 32 -46.63 0.33 -36.24
C LEU A 32 -46.53 -1.04 -36.97
N GLY A 33 -45.63 -1.18 -37.94
CA GLY A 33 -45.43 -2.44 -38.69
C GLY A 33 -46.67 -2.94 -39.43
N THR A 34 -47.59 -2.06 -39.85
CA THR A 34 -48.91 -2.43 -40.41
C THR A 34 -49.12 -1.87 -41.82
N GLU A 35 -49.77 -2.66 -42.71
CA GLU A 35 -50.02 -2.28 -44.11
C GLU A 35 -51.06 -1.15 -44.29
N ARG A 36 -51.04 -0.49 -45.46
CA ARG A 36 -51.79 0.74 -45.73
C ARG A 36 -53.32 0.59 -45.61
N GLU A 37 -53.85 -0.58 -45.92
CA GLU A 37 -55.31 -0.82 -45.92
C GLU A 37 -55.83 -1.32 -44.57
N ALA A 38 -54.94 -1.70 -43.64
CA ALA A 38 -55.30 -2.31 -42.36
C ALA A 38 -55.47 -1.32 -41.21
N LEU A 39 -54.90 -0.10 -41.33
CA LEU A 39 -55.10 0.96 -40.34
C LEU A 39 -56.34 1.82 -40.62
N ASP A 40 -56.68 2.07 -41.89
CA ASP A 40 -57.76 2.99 -42.24
C ASP A 40 -59.13 2.35 -41.93
N GLY A 41 -59.94 3.00 -41.09
CA GLY A 41 -61.24 2.50 -40.63
C GLY A 41 -61.16 1.44 -39.53
N ALA A 42 -60.00 1.23 -38.91
CA ALA A 42 -59.84 0.36 -37.75
C ALA A 42 -59.98 1.15 -36.43
N ASP A 43 -60.44 0.46 -35.38
CA ASP A 43 -60.51 1.03 -34.03
C ASP A 43 -59.10 1.23 -33.47
N VAL A 44 -58.73 2.49 -33.19
CA VAL A 44 -57.39 2.84 -32.69
C VAL A 44 -57.05 2.12 -31.39
N ARG A 45 -58.04 1.80 -30.54
CA ARG A 45 -57.82 1.10 -29.26
C ARG A 45 -57.50 -0.38 -29.44
N ALA A 46 -57.87 -0.94 -30.59
CA ALA A 46 -57.59 -2.33 -30.92
C ALA A 46 -56.25 -2.50 -31.65
N VAL A 47 -55.84 -1.48 -32.41
CA VAL A 47 -54.69 -1.56 -33.32
C VAL A 47 -53.45 -0.85 -32.77
N PHE A 48 -53.60 0.12 -31.87
CA PHE A 48 -52.45 0.78 -31.26
C PHE A 48 -51.71 -0.19 -30.30
N PRO A 49 -50.38 -0.37 -30.42
CA PRO A 49 -49.62 -1.35 -29.63
C PRO A 49 -49.65 -1.09 -28.12
N ARG A 50 -49.47 -2.14 -27.33
CA ARG A 50 -49.42 -2.02 -25.86
C ARG A 50 -48.01 -1.68 -25.38
N SER A 51 -47.93 -0.67 -24.53
CA SER A 51 -46.72 -0.30 -23.79
C SER A 51 -46.65 -1.00 -22.43
N ILE A 52 -45.47 -0.97 -21.78
CA ILE A 52 -45.26 -1.53 -20.44
C ILE A 52 -46.22 -0.92 -19.40
N GLU A 53 -46.39 0.40 -19.40
CA GLU A 53 -47.29 1.08 -18.44
C GLU A 53 -48.74 1.15 -18.94
N SER A 54 -48.97 0.81 -20.22
CA SER A 54 -50.28 0.76 -20.86
C SER A 54 -51.09 2.06 -20.76
N THR A 55 -50.42 3.22 -20.67
CA THR A 55 -51.08 4.52 -20.44
C THR A 55 -52.13 4.85 -21.50
N PHE A 56 -51.85 4.58 -22.78
CA PHE A 56 -52.83 4.73 -23.87
C PHE A 56 -54.10 3.91 -23.55
N HIS A 57 -53.96 2.60 -23.40
CA HIS A 57 -55.08 1.70 -23.17
C HIS A 57 -55.81 1.98 -21.85
N GLY A 58 -55.09 2.36 -20.79
CA GLY A 58 -55.67 2.70 -19.49
C GLY A 58 -56.50 3.97 -19.52
N ARG A 59 -56.06 5.00 -20.28
CA ARG A 59 -56.81 6.25 -20.46
C ARG A 59 -58.00 6.12 -21.42
N PHE A 60 -57.92 5.18 -22.36
CA PHE A 60 -58.94 4.96 -23.39
C PHE A 60 -59.83 3.73 -23.15
N ALA A 61 -59.85 3.18 -21.92
CA ALA A 61 -60.61 1.98 -21.54
C ALA A 61 -62.10 2.23 -21.20
N GLY A 62 -62.59 3.48 -21.20
CA GLY A 62 -63.97 3.87 -20.83
C GLY A 62 -64.75 4.56 -21.96
N ASP A 63 -66.03 4.86 -21.71
CA ASP A 63 -66.94 5.60 -22.62
C ASP A 63 -66.80 7.14 -22.50
N ASP A 64 -65.71 7.62 -21.90
CA ASP A 64 -65.48 9.05 -21.72
C ASP A 64 -65.11 9.73 -23.05
N ALA A 65 -65.39 11.03 -23.14
CA ALA A 65 -65.02 11.86 -24.29
C ALA A 65 -63.52 11.77 -24.58
N LEU A 66 -63.14 11.83 -25.86
CA LEU A 66 -61.75 11.79 -26.34
C LEU A 66 -60.85 12.68 -25.46
N PRO A 67 -59.93 12.12 -24.65
CA PRO A 67 -59.02 12.92 -23.84
C PRO A 67 -58.10 13.72 -24.75
N ALA A 68 -58.31 15.04 -24.78
CA ALA A 68 -57.36 15.99 -25.32
C ALA A 68 -56.13 16.08 -24.40
N ASP A 69 -54.95 16.29 -24.99
CA ASP A 69 -53.70 16.65 -24.30
C ASP A 69 -53.04 15.53 -23.47
N LEU A 70 -53.18 14.26 -23.85
CA LEU A 70 -52.33 13.18 -23.33
C LEU A 70 -50.93 13.27 -23.96
N SER A 71 -49.86 13.20 -23.14
CA SER A 71 -48.47 13.07 -23.58
C SER A 71 -47.69 12.15 -22.63
N PHE A 72 -46.99 11.15 -23.17
CA PHE A 72 -46.15 10.22 -22.39
C PHE A 72 -45.06 9.58 -23.27
N GLU A 73 -43.96 9.14 -22.64
CA GLU A 73 -42.87 8.39 -23.28
C GLU A 73 -42.78 6.99 -22.69
N GLU A 74 -43.04 5.96 -23.49
CA GLU A 74 -43.07 4.58 -22.99
C GLU A 74 -42.42 3.59 -23.96
N TYR A 75 -41.97 2.46 -23.40
CA TYR A 75 -41.48 1.34 -24.18
C TYR A 75 -42.63 0.43 -24.63
N PHE A 76 -42.65 0.11 -25.91
CA PHE A 76 -43.60 -0.78 -26.58
C PHE A 76 -42.89 -2.09 -26.95
N PRO A 77 -43.06 -3.16 -26.16
CA PRO A 77 -42.34 -4.42 -26.38
C PRO A 77 -42.60 -5.06 -27.75
N GLU A 78 -43.82 -4.93 -28.28
CA GLU A 78 -44.20 -5.48 -29.59
C GLU A 78 -43.44 -4.81 -30.74
N LEU A 79 -43.04 -3.55 -30.56
CA LEU A 79 -42.30 -2.77 -31.54
C LEU A 79 -40.79 -2.72 -31.26
N GLU A 80 -40.38 -3.20 -30.09
CA GLU A 80 -39.05 -3.04 -29.50
C GLU A 80 -38.56 -1.57 -29.48
N ARG A 81 -39.48 -0.61 -29.27
CA ARG A 81 -39.21 0.83 -29.39
C ARG A 81 -39.73 1.65 -28.22
N TRP A 82 -39.07 2.76 -27.96
CA TRP A 82 -39.62 3.84 -27.13
C TRP A 82 -40.35 4.84 -28.02
N LEU A 83 -41.62 5.14 -27.70
CA LEU A 83 -42.39 6.16 -28.41
C LEU A 83 -42.78 7.29 -27.45
N ASP A 84 -42.57 8.54 -27.89
CA ASP A 84 -43.24 9.73 -27.33
C ASP A 84 -44.59 9.85 -28.02
N VAL A 85 -45.68 9.60 -27.29
CA VAL A 85 -47.05 9.62 -27.82
C VAL A 85 -47.77 10.84 -27.30
N ARG A 86 -48.38 11.61 -28.19
CA ARG A 86 -49.15 12.82 -27.91
C ARG A 86 -50.49 12.77 -28.58
N THR A 87 -51.50 13.32 -27.91
CA THR A 87 -52.84 13.44 -28.46
C THR A 87 -53.27 14.89 -28.50
N VAL A 88 -53.89 15.30 -29.60
CA VAL A 88 -54.37 16.67 -29.82
C VAL A 88 -55.80 16.60 -30.31
N ALA A 89 -56.71 17.34 -29.68
CA ALA A 89 -58.09 17.44 -30.14
C ALA A 89 -58.17 18.14 -31.50
N THR A 90 -59.05 17.66 -32.37
CA THR A 90 -59.35 18.27 -33.67
C THR A 90 -60.85 18.63 -33.75
N GLU A 91 -61.29 19.30 -34.81
CA GLU A 91 -62.70 19.69 -34.98
C GLU A 91 -63.64 18.47 -35.11
N ASP A 92 -63.12 17.35 -35.60
CA ASP A 92 -63.88 16.12 -35.92
C ASP A 92 -63.32 14.88 -35.19
N GLY A 93 -62.64 15.06 -34.05
CA GLY A 93 -62.10 13.96 -33.23
C GLY A 93 -60.73 14.26 -32.59
N MET A 94 -59.72 13.42 -32.84
CA MET A 94 -58.39 13.50 -32.22
C MET A 94 -57.27 13.11 -33.19
N ALA A 95 -56.10 13.74 -33.07
CA ALA A 95 -54.87 13.30 -33.70
C ALA A 95 -53.95 12.62 -32.66
N VAL A 96 -53.44 11.43 -32.97
CA VAL A 96 -52.37 10.75 -32.22
C VAL A 96 -51.06 10.94 -32.99
N VAL A 97 -50.13 11.67 -32.39
CA VAL A 97 -48.79 11.87 -32.92
C VAL A 97 -47.83 11.03 -32.10
N PHE A 98 -46.95 10.27 -32.74
CA PHE A 98 -45.92 9.52 -32.04
C PHE A 98 -44.59 9.52 -32.75
N THR A 99 -43.53 9.69 -31.97
CA THR A 99 -42.15 9.77 -32.48
C THR A 99 -41.33 8.64 -31.89
N ASP A 100 -40.52 7.97 -32.72
CA ASP A 100 -39.52 7.02 -32.22
C ASP A 100 -38.40 7.78 -31.51
N VAL A 101 -38.27 7.52 -30.22
CA VAL A 101 -37.26 8.15 -29.36
C VAL A 101 -36.26 7.12 -28.82
N SER A 102 -36.19 5.94 -29.44
CA SER A 102 -35.32 4.83 -29.02
C SER A 102 -33.84 5.23 -29.03
N ASP A 103 -33.38 5.93 -30.07
CA ASP A 103 -31.99 6.43 -30.15
C ASP A 103 -31.68 7.42 -29.03
N ARG A 104 -32.60 8.36 -28.77
CA ARG A 104 -32.48 9.33 -27.67
C ARG A 104 -32.46 8.64 -26.31
N LYS A 105 -33.36 7.68 -26.07
CA LYS A 105 -33.41 6.87 -24.85
C LYS A 105 -32.14 6.03 -24.67
N GLY A 106 -31.58 5.50 -25.75
CA GLY A 106 -30.30 4.81 -25.75
C GLY A 106 -29.15 5.72 -25.33
N LEU A 107 -29.08 6.93 -25.87
CA LEU A 107 -28.07 7.93 -25.50
C LEU A 107 -28.26 8.45 -24.06
N GLU A 108 -29.50 8.72 -23.64
CA GLU A 108 -29.84 9.10 -22.26
C GLU A 108 -29.36 8.03 -21.28
N ARG A 109 -29.67 6.76 -21.57
CA ARG A 109 -29.22 5.62 -20.76
C ARG A 109 -27.70 5.51 -20.70
N GLN A 110 -27.00 5.61 -21.84
CA GLN A 110 -25.54 5.56 -21.86
C GLN A 110 -24.92 6.72 -21.08
N ARG A 111 -25.50 7.92 -21.17
CA ARG A 111 -25.07 9.08 -20.38
C ARG A 111 -25.26 8.80 -18.90
N ASP A 112 -26.44 8.34 -18.49
CA ASP A 112 -26.75 8.06 -17.09
C ASP A 112 -25.83 6.96 -16.51
N GLU A 113 -25.53 5.92 -17.30
CA GLU A 113 -24.55 4.89 -16.96
C GLU A 113 -23.13 5.47 -16.79
N ARG A 114 -22.71 6.39 -17.66
CA ARG A 114 -21.40 7.06 -17.56
C ARG A 114 -21.32 8.04 -16.40
N ASP A 115 -22.39 8.79 -16.15
CA ASP A 115 -22.48 9.74 -15.04
C ASP A 115 -22.45 9.01 -13.69
N ALA A 116 -23.15 7.87 -13.58
CA ALA A 116 -23.09 7.00 -12.41
C ALA A 116 -21.69 6.45 -12.16
N GLU A 117 -21.00 5.98 -13.21
CA GLU A 117 -19.62 5.49 -13.10
C GLU A 117 -18.64 6.60 -12.71
N LEU A 118 -18.77 7.81 -13.28
CA LEU A 118 -17.94 8.95 -12.89
C LEU A 118 -18.16 9.37 -11.44
N ALA A 119 -19.43 9.43 -10.99
CA ALA A 119 -19.77 9.77 -9.62
C ALA A 119 -19.17 8.76 -8.63
N ARG A 120 -19.21 7.48 -8.97
CA ARG A 120 -18.57 6.42 -8.19
C ARG A 120 -17.06 6.58 -8.12
N LEU A 121 -16.39 6.80 -9.25
CA LEU A 121 -14.93 6.99 -9.28
C LEU A 121 -14.49 8.21 -8.45
N THR A 122 -15.22 9.32 -8.54
CA THR A 122 -14.95 10.50 -7.71
C THR A 122 -15.15 10.23 -6.22
N ARG A 123 -16.15 9.42 -5.86
CA ARG A 123 -16.36 9.01 -4.47
C ARG A 123 -15.21 8.18 -3.92
N ILE A 124 -14.63 7.29 -4.73
CA ILE A 124 -13.49 6.46 -4.35
C ILE A 124 -12.21 7.28 -4.22
N ASP A 125 -11.93 8.14 -5.20
CA ASP A 125 -10.76 9.03 -5.14
C ASP A 125 -10.84 9.94 -3.89
N GLY A 126 -12.02 10.47 -3.57
CA GLY A 126 -12.26 11.25 -2.35
C GLY A 126 -12.02 10.43 -1.08
N LEU A 127 -12.54 9.20 -1.02
CA LEU A 127 -12.33 8.29 0.11
C LEU A 127 -10.84 7.98 0.33
N VAL A 128 -10.09 7.68 -0.74
CA VAL A 128 -8.65 7.42 -0.64
C VAL A 128 -7.91 8.65 -0.13
N GLN A 129 -8.25 9.85 -0.61
CA GLN A 129 -7.64 11.09 -0.12
C GLN A 129 -7.94 11.34 1.37
N GLU A 130 -9.19 11.13 1.81
CA GLU A 130 -9.56 11.26 3.22
C GLU A 130 -8.78 10.27 4.11
N ILE A 131 -8.63 9.02 3.66
CA ILE A 131 -7.82 8.03 4.38
C ILE A 131 -6.37 8.50 4.45
N VAL A 132 -5.78 8.93 3.33
CA VAL A 132 -4.39 9.43 3.28
C VAL A 132 -4.19 10.60 4.26
N ASP A 133 -5.12 11.54 4.34
CA ASP A 133 -5.06 12.66 5.27
C ASP A 133 -5.12 12.19 6.74
N ASP A 134 -6.02 11.25 7.06
CA ASP A 134 -6.12 10.66 8.40
C ASP A 134 -4.84 9.89 8.79
N LEU A 135 -4.17 9.26 7.82
CA LEU A 135 -2.93 8.52 8.05
C LEU A 135 -1.76 9.42 8.46
N VAL A 136 -1.71 10.68 8.00
CA VAL A 136 -0.66 11.63 8.40
C VAL A 136 -0.71 11.93 9.90
N GLY A 137 -1.88 11.83 10.53
CA GLY A 137 -2.06 12.03 11.97
C GLY A 137 -1.85 10.78 12.84
N ALA A 138 -1.84 9.59 12.23
CA ALA A 138 -1.77 8.34 12.97
C ALA A 138 -0.36 8.10 13.55
N THR A 139 -0.30 7.58 14.79
CA THR A 139 0.96 7.47 15.54
C THR A 139 1.43 6.05 15.79
N THR A 140 0.56 5.07 15.53
CA THR A 140 0.82 3.64 15.75
C THR A 140 0.35 2.84 14.55
N ARG A 141 0.96 1.66 14.35
CA ARG A 141 0.59 0.75 13.29
C ARG A 141 -0.87 0.31 13.41
N GLU A 142 -1.33 -0.04 14.62
CA GLU A 142 -2.72 -0.44 14.83
C GLU A 142 -3.72 0.68 14.51
N GLN A 143 -3.38 1.95 14.78
CA GLN A 143 -4.24 3.08 14.40
C GLN A 143 -4.33 3.23 12.88
N ILE A 144 -3.19 3.13 12.18
CA ILE A 144 -3.13 3.21 10.71
C ILE A 144 -4.02 2.15 10.08
N GLU A 145 -3.80 0.89 10.46
CA GLU A 145 -4.51 -0.25 9.87
C GLU A 145 -6.02 -0.17 10.16
N ARG A 146 -6.40 0.17 11.40
CA ARG A 146 -7.80 0.35 11.78
C ARG A 146 -8.47 1.47 10.97
N THR A 147 -7.81 2.62 10.84
CA THR A 147 -8.34 3.75 10.04
C THR A 147 -8.59 3.32 8.59
N VAL A 148 -7.64 2.63 7.96
CA VAL A 148 -7.81 2.16 6.57
C VAL A 148 -9.01 1.23 6.45
N CYS A 149 -9.09 0.18 7.29
CA CYS A 149 -10.17 -0.79 7.23
C CYS A 149 -11.54 -0.18 7.52
N GLU A 150 -11.66 0.59 8.62
CA GLU A 150 -12.93 1.18 9.03
C GLU A 150 -13.45 2.19 7.99
N ARG A 151 -12.58 3.02 7.41
CA ARG A 151 -12.98 4.01 6.41
C ARG A 151 -13.46 3.36 5.12
N LEU A 152 -12.77 2.32 4.65
CA LEU A 152 -13.18 1.60 3.45
C LEU A 152 -14.51 0.87 3.66
N ALA A 153 -14.66 0.14 4.78
CA ALA A 153 -15.87 -0.60 5.13
C ALA A 153 -17.07 0.29 5.51
N ALA A 154 -16.85 1.55 5.89
CA ALA A 154 -17.93 2.51 6.17
C ALA A 154 -18.70 2.94 4.92
N THR A 155 -18.21 2.59 3.72
CA THR A 155 -18.89 2.88 2.46
C THR A 155 -19.72 1.70 1.98
N ASP A 156 -20.82 1.97 1.29
CA ASP A 156 -21.63 0.98 0.57
C ASP A 156 -20.94 0.42 -0.69
N LEU A 157 -19.68 0.81 -0.94
CA LEU A 157 -18.90 0.33 -2.08
C LEU A 157 -18.19 -0.99 -1.78
N TYR A 158 -17.83 -1.23 -0.51
CA TYR A 158 -17.05 -2.37 -0.06
C TYR A 158 -17.70 -2.97 1.18
N GLU A 159 -17.93 -4.29 1.15
CA GLU A 159 -18.66 -5.01 2.19
C GLU A 159 -17.74 -5.41 3.35
N PHE A 160 -16.50 -5.77 3.00
CA PHE A 160 -15.53 -6.30 3.93
C PHE A 160 -14.11 -5.87 3.54
N THR A 161 -13.34 -5.47 4.54
CA THR A 161 -11.93 -5.17 4.40
C THR A 161 -11.13 -5.72 5.57
N TRP A 162 -9.89 -6.11 5.33
CA TRP A 162 -9.00 -6.57 6.38
C TRP A 162 -7.55 -6.36 6.01
N ILE A 163 -6.71 -6.28 7.03
CA ILE A 163 -5.26 -6.24 6.89
C ILE A 163 -4.67 -7.44 7.62
N GLY A 164 -3.73 -8.09 6.95
CA GLY A 164 -2.92 -9.14 7.54
C GLY A 164 -1.45 -8.97 7.20
N GLU A 165 -0.61 -9.75 7.88
CA GLU A 165 0.82 -9.83 7.61
C GLU A 165 1.25 -11.29 7.47
N ARG A 166 2.43 -11.51 6.88
CA ARG A 166 3.00 -12.85 6.84
C ARG A 166 3.57 -13.18 8.22
N GLU A 167 3.23 -14.35 8.75
CA GLU A 167 3.77 -14.87 9.99
C GLU A 167 5.25 -15.26 9.79
N MET A 168 6.12 -14.81 10.69
CA MET A 168 7.56 -14.92 10.55
C MET A 168 8.04 -16.39 10.47
N GLY A 169 8.69 -16.75 9.35
CA GLY A 169 9.19 -18.12 9.14
C GLY A 169 8.17 -19.11 8.59
N SER A 170 6.99 -18.64 8.19
CA SER A 170 5.98 -19.44 7.50
C SER A 170 5.42 -18.71 6.27
N ASP A 171 4.70 -19.44 5.42
CA ASP A 171 3.85 -18.85 4.38
C ASP A 171 2.42 -18.59 4.90
N ARG A 172 2.20 -18.62 6.22
CA ARG A 172 0.89 -18.36 6.80
C ARG A 172 0.68 -16.86 6.93
N LEU A 173 -0.58 -16.47 6.79
CA LEU A 173 -1.01 -15.09 6.90
C LEU A 173 -1.73 -14.90 8.23
N SER A 174 -1.22 -13.99 9.07
CA SER A 174 -1.83 -13.61 10.34
C SER A 174 -2.74 -12.41 10.16
N HIS A 175 -3.95 -12.50 10.69
CA HIS A 175 -4.90 -11.40 10.70
C HIS A 175 -4.50 -10.36 11.76
N ARG A 176 -4.62 -9.08 11.40
CA ARG A 176 -4.30 -7.95 12.28
C ARG A 176 -5.55 -7.17 12.66
N VAL A 177 -6.31 -6.75 11.64
CA VAL A 177 -7.51 -5.95 11.79
C VAL A 177 -8.46 -6.22 10.63
N GLY A 178 -9.76 -6.13 10.91
CA GLY A 178 -10.83 -6.21 9.92
C GLY A 178 -11.90 -5.17 10.21
N ALA A 179 -12.70 -4.86 9.19
CA ALA A 179 -13.89 -4.04 9.29
C ALA A 179 -14.95 -4.51 8.28
N GLY A 180 -16.23 -4.45 8.68
CA GLY A 180 -17.37 -4.99 7.93
C GLY A 180 -18.02 -6.20 8.62
N GLU A 181 -18.90 -6.92 7.93
CA GLU A 181 -19.46 -8.18 8.44
C GLU A 181 -18.66 -9.39 7.92
N TYR A 182 -17.70 -9.90 8.72
CA TYR A 182 -16.66 -10.79 8.18
C TYR A 182 -16.25 -12.01 9.03
N ASP A 183 -16.81 -12.20 10.22
CA ASP A 183 -16.32 -13.20 11.18
C ASP A 183 -16.20 -14.64 10.59
N GLU A 184 -17.17 -15.09 9.79
CA GLU A 184 -17.12 -16.43 9.17
C GLU A 184 -16.14 -16.52 7.99
N VAL A 185 -15.95 -15.44 7.21
CA VAL A 185 -15.01 -15.43 6.06
C VAL A 185 -13.57 -15.39 6.57
N LEU A 186 -13.33 -14.68 7.66
CA LEU A 186 -12.02 -14.57 8.31
C LEU A 186 -11.53 -15.92 8.83
N GLU A 187 -12.40 -16.71 9.47
CA GLU A 187 -12.05 -18.06 9.91
C GLU A 187 -11.55 -18.94 8.75
N PHE A 188 -12.09 -18.77 7.53
CA PHE A 188 -11.62 -19.50 6.34
C PHE A 188 -10.35 -18.92 5.70
N LEU A 189 -10.06 -17.63 5.90
CA LEU A 189 -8.83 -16.98 5.45
C LEU A 189 -7.66 -17.29 6.41
N GLU A 190 -7.92 -17.34 7.73
CA GLU A 190 -6.94 -17.62 8.79
C GLU A 190 -6.63 -19.12 8.98
N ALA A 191 -7.61 -19.99 8.73
CA ALA A 191 -7.38 -21.43 8.65
C ALA A 191 -6.54 -21.70 7.41
N GLY A 192 -5.22 -21.57 7.54
CA GLY A 192 -4.23 -21.66 6.48
C GLY A 192 -4.59 -22.68 5.40
N VAL A 193 -4.32 -22.33 4.14
CA VAL A 193 -4.45 -23.28 3.05
C VAL A 193 -3.41 -24.37 3.30
N GLU A 194 -3.83 -25.46 3.95
CA GLU A 194 -3.00 -26.66 4.21
C GLU A 194 -2.65 -27.41 2.91
N ASP A 195 -3.11 -26.91 1.76
CA ASP A 195 -3.01 -27.54 0.46
C ASP A 195 -2.12 -26.68 -0.47
N ASP A 196 -1.00 -27.25 -0.90
CA ASP A 196 0.10 -26.60 -1.65
C ASP A 196 -0.30 -26.10 -3.07
N GLU A 197 -1.55 -26.34 -3.50
CA GLU A 197 -1.99 -26.12 -4.90
C GLU A 197 -2.84 -24.86 -5.14
N THR A 198 -3.45 -24.22 -4.13
CA THR A 198 -4.27 -22.99 -4.32
C THR A 198 -3.97 -21.91 -3.29
N CYS A 199 -3.57 -20.73 -3.78
CA CYS A 199 -3.10 -19.62 -2.96
C CYS A 199 -4.12 -18.49 -2.94
N LEU A 200 -4.40 -17.89 -1.78
CA LEU A 200 -5.30 -16.73 -1.73
C LEU A 200 -4.68 -15.53 -2.48
N PRO A 201 -5.49 -14.64 -3.07
CA PRO A 201 -4.99 -13.43 -3.73
C PRO A 201 -4.04 -12.61 -2.85
N GLU A 202 -4.27 -12.60 -1.53
CA GLU A 202 -3.44 -11.92 -0.55
C GLU A 202 -2.05 -12.54 -0.38
N HIS A 203 -1.94 -13.87 -0.47
CA HIS A 203 -0.63 -14.55 -0.43
C HIS A 203 0.16 -14.26 -1.70
N GLU A 204 -0.49 -14.28 -2.86
CA GLU A 204 0.14 -13.91 -4.13
C GLU A 204 0.60 -12.45 -4.12
N ALA A 205 -0.21 -11.53 -3.58
CA ALA A 205 0.18 -10.12 -3.46
C ALA A 205 1.39 -9.91 -2.55
N LEU A 206 1.51 -10.67 -1.45
CA LEU A 206 2.70 -10.66 -0.58
C LEU A 206 3.92 -11.29 -1.25
N ARG A 207 3.74 -12.28 -2.12
CA ARG A 207 4.82 -13.00 -2.79
C ARG A 207 5.42 -12.22 -3.96
N THR A 208 4.58 -11.54 -4.73
CA THR A 208 5.01 -10.81 -5.94
C THR A 208 5.21 -9.32 -5.72
N ASP A 209 4.78 -8.78 -4.58
CA ASP A 209 4.67 -7.34 -4.32
C ASP A 209 3.76 -6.58 -5.32
N GLU A 210 2.86 -7.29 -5.99
CA GLU A 210 1.89 -6.73 -6.94
C GLU A 210 0.44 -6.86 -6.47
N ILE A 211 -0.40 -5.91 -6.91
CA ILE A 211 -1.84 -5.98 -6.66
C ILE A 211 -2.43 -7.15 -7.42
N HIS A 212 -3.26 -7.96 -6.76
CA HIS A 212 -4.03 -9.02 -7.39
C HIS A 212 -5.53 -8.71 -7.34
N VAL A 213 -6.21 -8.83 -8.47
CA VAL A 213 -7.65 -8.56 -8.61
C VAL A 213 -8.37 -9.83 -9.05
N VAL A 214 -9.39 -10.22 -8.30
CA VAL A 214 -10.31 -11.30 -8.65
C VAL A 214 -11.64 -10.68 -9.08
N ARG A 215 -11.92 -10.70 -10.39
CA ARG A 215 -13.11 -10.06 -10.96
C ARG A 215 -14.41 -10.79 -10.62
N GLN A 216 -14.34 -12.12 -10.55
CA GLN A 216 -15.48 -13.00 -10.27
C GLN A 216 -15.04 -14.10 -9.30
N LEU A 217 -15.20 -13.84 -8.01
CA LEU A 217 -14.64 -14.66 -6.95
C LEU A 217 -15.22 -16.08 -6.91
N VAL A 218 -16.47 -16.25 -7.33
CA VAL A 218 -17.17 -17.53 -7.35
C VAL A 218 -16.69 -18.44 -8.51
N GLU A 219 -16.14 -17.85 -9.58
CA GLU A 219 -15.75 -18.55 -10.80
C GLU A 219 -14.23 -18.76 -10.91
N ASP A 220 -13.43 -18.05 -10.11
CA ASP A 220 -11.97 -18.10 -10.19
C ASP A 220 -11.39 -19.37 -9.55
N GLU A 221 -10.81 -20.26 -10.35
CA GLU A 221 -10.20 -21.52 -9.89
C GLU A 221 -8.91 -21.34 -9.09
N ALA A 222 -8.27 -20.16 -9.16
CA ALA A 222 -7.12 -19.86 -8.31
C ALA A 222 -7.54 -19.68 -6.84
N VAL A 223 -8.80 -19.31 -6.58
CA VAL A 223 -9.33 -19.13 -5.22
C VAL A 223 -9.83 -20.47 -4.66
N PRO A 224 -9.37 -20.89 -3.45
CA PRO A 224 -9.78 -22.14 -2.81
C PRO A 224 -11.31 -22.28 -2.71
N GLU A 225 -11.83 -23.48 -2.99
CA GLU A 225 -13.28 -23.74 -3.05
C GLU A 225 -14.03 -23.34 -1.76
N ARG A 226 -13.42 -23.60 -0.59
CA ARG A 226 -13.99 -23.21 0.71
C ARG A 226 -14.23 -21.70 0.83
N VAL A 227 -13.29 -20.89 0.32
CA VAL A 227 -13.39 -19.43 0.33
C VAL A 227 -14.43 -18.96 -0.67
N ARG A 228 -14.50 -19.57 -1.87
CA ARG A 228 -15.55 -19.26 -2.85
C ARG A 228 -16.95 -19.53 -2.32
N ARG A 229 -17.15 -20.65 -1.62
CA ARG A 229 -18.45 -20.99 -0.99
C ARG A 229 -18.83 -20.00 0.11
N ALA A 230 -17.88 -19.63 0.98
CA ALA A 230 -18.11 -18.65 2.04
C ALA A 230 -18.44 -17.26 1.47
N ALA A 231 -17.68 -16.82 0.47
CA ALA A 231 -17.94 -15.58 -0.24
C ALA A 231 -19.31 -15.55 -0.91
N PHE A 232 -19.69 -16.63 -1.61
CA PHE A 232 -21.00 -16.75 -2.24
C PHE A 232 -22.15 -16.65 -1.22
N ALA A 233 -22.01 -17.31 -0.06
CA ALA A 233 -23.01 -17.26 1.01
C ALA A 233 -23.23 -15.83 1.57
N ARG A 234 -22.24 -14.93 1.41
CA ARG A 234 -22.28 -13.53 1.82
C ARG A 234 -22.53 -12.55 0.67
N GLY A 235 -22.74 -13.05 -0.55
CA GLY A 235 -22.94 -12.21 -1.73
C GLY A 235 -21.69 -11.46 -2.19
N LEU A 236 -20.50 -11.84 -1.73
CA LEU A 236 -19.23 -11.29 -2.21
C LEU A 236 -18.96 -11.81 -3.63
N GLN A 237 -18.64 -10.90 -4.55
CA GLN A 237 -18.50 -11.21 -5.98
C GLN A 237 -17.11 -10.90 -6.54
N SER A 238 -16.35 -10.01 -5.91
CA SER A 238 -14.99 -9.67 -6.37
C SER A 238 -14.11 -9.25 -5.19
N SER A 239 -12.80 -9.33 -5.38
CA SER A 239 -11.81 -8.86 -4.40
C SER A 239 -10.59 -8.22 -5.05
N ILE A 240 -9.90 -7.41 -4.26
CA ILE A 240 -8.57 -6.88 -4.55
C ILE A 240 -7.67 -7.11 -3.33
N ALA A 241 -6.47 -7.61 -3.59
CA ALA A 241 -5.40 -7.75 -2.61
C ALA A 241 -4.30 -6.73 -2.94
N VAL A 242 -3.99 -5.88 -1.97
CA VAL A 242 -3.09 -4.73 -2.13
C VAL A 242 -1.91 -4.86 -1.18
N PRO A 243 -0.67 -5.00 -1.67
CA PRO A 243 0.49 -5.06 -0.79
C PRO A 243 0.76 -3.69 -0.14
N LEU A 244 0.98 -3.70 1.17
CA LEU A 244 1.30 -2.51 1.97
C LEU A 244 2.82 -2.31 1.99
N ARG A 245 3.34 -1.64 0.96
CA ARG A 245 4.78 -1.56 0.67
C ARG A 245 5.36 -0.18 0.89
N TYR A 246 6.60 -0.14 1.38
CA TYR A 246 7.43 1.05 1.36
C TYR A 246 8.89 0.67 1.06
N GLY A 247 9.46 1.28 0.02
CA GLY A 247 10.77 0.86 -0.49
C GLY A 247 10.73 -0.60 -0.96
N ASN A 248 11.61 -1.43 -0.38
CA ASN A 248 11.71 -2.86 -0.68
C ASN A 248 11.11 -3.73 0.44
N THR A 249 10.30 -3.15 1.33
CA THR A 249 9.70 -3.85 2.46
C THR A 249 8.19 -3.85 2.31
N THR A 250 7.60 -5.04 2.31
CA THR A 250 6.16 -5.25 2.35
C THR A 250 5.76 -5.57 3.79
N TYR A 251 5.00 -4.67 4.40
CA TYR A 251 4.62 -4.75 5.82
C TYR A 251 3.38 -5.59 6.04
N GLY A 252 2.63 -5.88 4.97
CA GLY A 252 1.40 -6.65 5.03
C GLY A 252 0.61 -6.53 3.74
N VAL A 253 -0.64 -6.96 3.78
CA VAL A 253 -1.56 -6.93 2.65
C VAL A 253 -2.94 -6.48 3.13
N LEU A 254 -3.57 -5.63 2.33
CA LEU A 254 -4.95 -5.19 2.48
C LEU A 254 -5.83 -5.98 1.52
N GLY A 255 -6.76 -6.75 2.06
CA GLY A 255 -7.82 -7.41 1.29
C GLY A 255 -9.10 -6.58 1.32
N VAL A 256 -9.69 -6.29 0.16
CA VAL A 256 -10.95 -5.56 0.02
C VAL A 256 -11.93 -6.37 -0.84
N TYR A 257 -13.15 -6.52 -0.36
CA TYR A 257 -14.18 -7.37 -0.96
C TYR A 257 -15.44 -6.57 -1.26
N ALA A 258 -16.02 -6.83 -2.43
CA ALA A 258 -17.22 -6.14 -2.91
C ALA A 258 -18.31 -7.12 -3.34
N THR A 259 -19.57 -6.69 -3.24
CA THR A 259 -20.77 -7.46 -3.64
C THR A 259 -21.08 -7.40 -5.13
N ARG A 260 -20.24 -6.71 -5.92
CA ARG A 260 -20.41 -6.52 -7.36
C ARG A 260 -19.33 -7.28 -8.13
N THR A 261 -19.67 -7.85 -9.28
CA THR A 261 -18.70 -8.41 -10.23
C THR A 261 -17.83 -7.29 -10.80
N ASP A 262 -16.55 -7.59 -11.02
CA ASP A 262 -15.58 -6.66 -11.64
C ASP A 262 -15.57 -5.28 -10.96
N ALA A 263 -15.65 -5.26 -9.62
CA ALA A 263 -15.78 -4.03 -8.87
C ALA A 263 -14.50 -3.18 -8.83
N PHE A 264 -13.38 -3.66 -9.35
CA PHE A 264 -12.08 -2.99 -9.28
C PHE A 264 -11.57 -2.71 -10.69
N SER A 265 -12.02 -1.60 -11.26
CA SER A 265 -11.54 -1.05 -12.52
C SER A 265 -10.05 -0.67 -12.44
N GLU A 266 -9.41 -0.46 -13.59
CA GLU A 266 -8.00 -0.05 -13.65
C GLU A 266 -7.73 1.23 -12.86
N ARG A 267 -8.68 2.19 -12.88
CA ARG A 267 -8.55 3.43 -12.12
C ARG A 267 -8.67 3.20 -10.62
N GLU A 268 -9.61 2.36 -10.18
CA GLU A 268 -9.73 1.98 -8.77
C GLU A 268 -8.47 1.24 -8.30
N ARG A 269 -7.91 0.36 -9.14
CA ARG A 269 -6.64 -0.33 -8.88
C ARG A 269 -5.50 0.65 -8.62
N GLN A 270 -5.39 1.72 -9.41
CA GLN A 270 -4.38 2.76 -9.23
C GLN A 270 -4.58 3.56 -7.92
N SER A 271 -5.82 3.86 -7.56
CA SER A 271 -6.14 4.53 -6.29
C SER A 271 -5.80 3.63 -5.09
N PHE A 272 -6.08 2.32 -5.18
CA PHE A 272 -5.67 1.33 -4.19
C PHE A 272 -4.16 1.12 -4.13
N GLU A 273 -3.44 1.18 -5.26
CA GLU A 273 -1.98 1.15 -5.25
C GLU A 273 -1.39 2.31 -4.47
N THR A 274 -1.92 3.51 -4.71
CA THR A 274 -1.54 4.71 -3.98
C THR A 274 -1.81 4.53 -2.48
N LEU A 275 -2.98 4.00 -2.13
CA LEU A 275 -3.33 3.72 -0.74
C LEU A 275 -2.38 2.69 -0.10
N GLY A 276 -2.01 1.62 -0.80
CA GLY A 276 -1.07 0.61 -0.32
C GLY A 276 0.31 1.18 -0.04
N VAL A 277 0.81 2.03 -0.95
CA VAL A 277 2.12 2.72 -0.78
C VAL A 277 2.09 3.71 0.39
N VAL A 278 1.04 4.54 0.50
CA VAL A 278 0.94 5.53 1.58
C VAL A 278 0.73 4.86 2.93
N THR A 279 -0.05 3.78 2.99
CA THR A 279 -0.25 2.98 4.19
C THR A 279 1.07 2.31 4.62
N GLY A 280 1.80 1.69 3.68
CA GLY A 280 3.14 1.14 3.95
C GLY A 280 4.12 2.20 4.47
N PHE A 281 4.12 3.39 3.88
CA PHE A 281 4.91 4.53 4.36
C PHE A 281 4.52 4.95 5.78
N ALA A 282 3.22 5.08 6.06
CA ALA A 282 2.72 5.44 7.38
C ALA A 282 3.09 4.38 8.43
N ILE A 283 2.97 3.09 8.10
CA ILE A 283 3.38 1.98 8.98
C ILE A 283 4.88 2.07 9.29
N ASN A 284 5.71 2.28 8.27
CA ASN A 284 7.15 2.47 8.46
C ASN A 284 7.44 3.69 9.36
N ALA A 285 6.79 4.82 9.10
CA ALA A 285 6.96 6.04 9.88
C ALA A 285 6.52 5.83 11.35
N ALA A 286 5.41 5.14 11.60
CA ALA A 286 4.95 4.79 12.93
C ALA A 286 5.91 3.83 13.64
N ARG A 287 6.45 2.83 12.93
CA ARG A 287 7.45 1.89 13.47
C ARG A 287 8.74 2.62 13.84
N GLN A 288 9.25 3.47 12.96
CA GLN A 288 10.45 4.27 13.21
C GLN A 288 10.21 5.24 14.37
N ARG A 289 9.04 5.86 14.44
CA ARG A 289 8.64 6.71 15.56
C ARG A 289 8.52 5.91 16.86
N SER A 290 8.01 4.68 16.85
CA SER A 290 7.94 3.81 18.02
C SER A 290 9.33 3.39 18.51
N LEU A 291 10.27 3.10 17.59
CA LEU A 291 11.67 2.83 17.95
C LEU A 291 12.37 4.09 18.52
N LEU A 292 11.92 5.27 18.11
CA LEU A 292 12.39 6.57 18.62
C LEU A 292 11.66 7.02 19.91
N LEU A 293 10.49 6.46 20.25
CA LEU A 293 9.63 6.89 21.36
C LEU A 293 9.37 5.81 22.42
N SER A 294 9.84 4.58 22.25
CA SER A 294 9.75 3.57 23.31
C SER A 294 10.76 3.93 24.40
N ASP A 295 10.26 4.41 25.54
CA ASP A 295 11.03 4.66 26.77
C ASP A 295 11.68 3.39 27.33
N THR A 296 11.37 2.22 26.77
CA THR A 296 11.83 0.93 27.25
C THR A 296 12.17 0.01 26.06
N VAL A 297 13.39 -0.54 26.07
CA VAL A 297 13.84 -1.57 25.12
C VAL A 297 14.25 -2.82 25.90
N VAL A 298 14.14 -3.99 25.27
CA VAL A 298 14.66 -5.22 25.86
C VAL A 298 16.04 -5.50 25.25
N GLU A 299 17.08 -5.34 26.05
CA GLU A 299 18.44 -5.73 25.72
C GLU A 299 18.63 -7.23 25.93
N LEU A 300 19.05 -7.91 24.88
CA LEU A 300 19.42 -9.31 24.86
C LEU A 300 20.92 -9.41 24.61
N THR A 301 21.63 -10.10 25.50
CA THR A 301 23.05 -10.44 25.28
C THR A 301 23.17 -11.91 24.98
N PHE A 302 23.72 -12.24 23.83
CA PHE A 302 24.05 -13.59 23.41
C PHE A 302 25.56 -13.81 23.51
N ARG A 303 25.93 -15.03 23.92
CA ARG A 303 27.25 -15.60 23.68
C ARG A 303 27.13 -16.57 22.52
N VAL A 304 28.02 -16.45 21.56
CA VAL A 304 28.11 -17.39 20.45
C VAL A 304 29.50 -17.98 20.48
N SER A 305 29.61 -19.27 20.74
CA SER A 305 30.90 -19.99 20.70
C SER A 305 30.91 -21.10 19.66
N ASP A 306 29.96 -21.05 18.74
CA ASP A 306 29.85 -22.03 17.67
C ASP A 306 30.98 -21.79 16.65
N SER A 307 31.84 -22.80 16.48
CA SER A 307 32.87 -22.79 15.45
C SER A 307 32.29 -22.80 14.03
N GLU A 308 30.99 -23.06 13.86
CA GLU A 308 30.33 -22.92 12.57
C GLU A 308 29.97 -21.47 12.23
N THR A 309 30.07 -20.54 13.20
CA THR A 309 29.74 -19.13 12.93
C THR A 309 30.92 -18.39 12.31
N LEU A 310 30.66 -17.73 11.17
CA LEU A 310 31.68 -17.11 10.31
C LEU A 310 32.69 -16.25 11.08
N PHE A 311 32.22 -15.31 11.90
CA PHE A 311 33.10 -14.36 12.57
C PHE A 311 33.79 -14.95 13.80
N ALA A 312 33.15 -15.87 14.53
CA ALA A 312 33.80 -16.53 15.64
C ALA A 312 34.96 -17.40 15.13
N ASP A 313 34.72 -18.26 14.13
CA ASP A 313 35.76 -19.11 13.53
C ASP A 313 36.93 -18.30 12.97
N THR A 314 36.62 -17.22 12.23
CA THR A 314 37.67 -16.38 11.64
C THR A 314 38.49 -15.67 12.71
N SER A 315 37.85 -15.19 13.78
CA SER A 315 38.55 -14.58 14.92
C SER A 315 39.45 -15.57 15.67
N ALA A 316 39.06 -16.84 15.78
CA ALA A 316 39.89 -17.89 16.36
C ALA A 316 41.10 -18.24 15.46
N THR A 317 40.86 -18.37 14.16
CA THR A 317 41.88 -18.75 13.17
C THR A 317 42.98 -17.70 13.03
N LEU A 318 42.61 -16.42 13.18
CA LEU A 318 43.53 -15.30 13.08
C LEU A 318 44.01 -14.76 14.43
N GLU A 319 43.54 -15.34 15.54
CA GLU A 319 43.84 -14.87 16.90
C GLU A 319 43.58 -13.36 17.04
N CYS A 320 42.46 -12.90 16.49
CA CYS A 320 42.13 -11.48 16.36
C CYS A 320 40.81 -11.10 17.04
N THR A 321 40.56 -9.79 17.14
CA THR A 321 39.28 -9.25 17.58
C THR A 321 38.57 -8.58 16.41
N LEU A 322 37.30 -8.94 16.23
CA LEU A 322 36.41 -8.37 15.22
C LEU A 322 35.30 -7.58 15.92
N GLY A 323 35.21 -6.29 15.65
CA GLY A 323 34.12 -5.42 16.09
C GLY A 323 33.17 -5.11 14.94
N VAL A 324 31.87 -5.30 15.14
CA VAL A 324 30.87 -4.86 14.16
C VAL A 324 30.56 -3.39 14.38
N GLU A 325 31.03 -2.54 13.46
CA GLU A 325 30.84 -1.09 13.48
C GLU A 325 29.57 -0.65 12.74
N GLY A 326 29.07 -1.48 11.82
CA GLY A 326 27.85 -1.18 11.09
C GLY A 326 27.28 -2.38 10.34
N ILE A 327 25.96 -2.38 10.19
CA ILE A 327 25.22 -3.41 9.45
C ILE A 327 24.25 -2.69 8.50
N VAL A 328 24.31 -3.03 7.22
CA VAL A 328 23.44 -2.47 6.18
C VAL A 328 22.77 -3.60 5.41
N PRO A 329 21.42 -3.69 5.39
CA PRO A 329 20.72 -4.65 4.55
C PRO A 329 20.98 -4.39 3.08
N ARG A 330 21.35 -5.42 2.30
CA ARG A 330 21.54 -5.32 0.85
C ARG A 330 20.31 -5.80 0.08
N ASN A 331 19.71 -6.89 0.52
CA ASN A 331 18.47 -7.48 0.02
C ASN A 331 17.81 -8.29 1.16
N ALA A 332 16.72 -9.01 0.87
CA ALA A 332 15.97 -9.79 1.87
C ALA A 332 16.79 -10.89 2.57
N GLU A 333 17.91 -11.33 1.98
CA GLU A 333 18.68 -12.50 2.43
C GLU A 333 20.17 -12.17 2.62
N SER A 334 20.57 -10.90 2.71
CA SER A 334 21.99 -10.58 2.93
C SER A 334 22.23 -9.25 3.61
N LEU A 335 23.25 -9.25 4.46
CA LEU A 335 23.73 -8.08 5.21
C LEU A 335 25.15 -7.74 4.79
N LEU A 336 25.38 -6.43 4.61
CA LEU A 336 26.71 -5.85 4.50
C LEU A 336 27.18 -5.44 5.90
N PHE A 337 28.28 -6.04 6.35
CA PHE A 337 28.92 -5.74 7.63
C PHE A 337 30.11 -4.83 7.42
N TYR A 338 30.23 -3.80 8.24
CA TYR A 338 31.45 -3.03 8.44
C TYR A 338 32.13 -3.55 9.70
N LEU A 339 33.29 -4.19 9.52
CA LEU A 339 34.01 -4.89 10.58
C LEU A 339 35.34 -4.21 10.83
N ARG A 340 35.58 -3.82 12.08
CA ARG A 340 36.90 -3.44 12.57
C ARG A 340 37.66 -4.71 12.92
N VAL A 341 38.84 -4.89 12.33
CA VAL A 341 39.76 -5.98 12.59
C VAL A 341 40.91 -5.45 13.44
N GLU A 342 41.19 -6.09 14.57
CA GLU A 342 42.29 -5.74 15.47
C GLU A 342 43.15 -6.96 15.77
N GLY A 343 44.48 -6.78 15.72
CA GLY A 343 45.45 -7.84 15.97
C GLY A 343 45.69 -8.76 14.78
N ALA A 344 45.17 -8.43 13.59
CA ALA A 344 45.42 -9.17 12.36
C ALA A 344 45.38 -8.26 11.13
N ASP A 345 46.12 -8.68 10.10
CA ASP A 345 46.08 -8.06 8.77
C ASP A 345 44.67 -8.20 8.14
N PRO A 346 43.98 -7.08 7.85
CA PRO A 346 42.68 -7.06 7.18
C PRO A 346 42.64 -7.77 5.83
N GLU A 347 43.73 -7.77 5.06
CA GLU A 347 43.77 -8.49 3.78
C GLU A 347 43.77 -10.00 3.99
N ARG A 348 44.47 -10.47 5.02
CA ARG A 348 44.45 -11.88 5.43
C ARG A 348 43.08 -12.28 5.96
N PHE A 349 42.41 -11.41 6.72
CA PHE A 349 41.02 -11.59 7.13
C PHE A 349 40.08 -11.74 5.94
N LEU A 350 40.14 -10.84 4.95
CA LEU A 350 39.31 -10.89 3.76
C LEU A 350 39.55 -12.16 2.94
N THR A 351 40.82 -12.58 2.82
CA THR A 351 41.16 -13.81 2.09
C THR A 351 40.49 -15.03 2.71
N LEU A 352 40.59 -15.22 4.03
CA LEU A 352 39.94 -16.34 4.72
C LEU A 352 38.41 -16.25 4.68
N THR A 353 37.88 -15.05 4.83
CA THR A 353 36.43 -14.83 4.92
C THR A 353 35.76 -15.02 3.56
N THR A 354 36.37 -14.59 2.46
CA THR A 354 35.79 -14.71 1.10
C THR A 354 35.87 -16.12 0.52
N GLU A 355 36.66 -17.02 1.09
CA GLU A 355 36.67 -18.45 0.74
C GLU A 355 35.45 -19.20 1.29
N ARG A 356 34.69 -18.59 2.21
CA ARG A 356 33.51 -19.18 2.84
C ARG A 356 32.28 -19.05 1.94
N PRO A 357 31.46 -20.12 1.77
CA PRO A 357 30.29 -20.11 0.88
C PRO A 357 29.21 -19.10 1.31
N GLU A 358 29.18 -18.73 2.58
CA GLU A 358 28.26 -17.76 3.16
C GLU A 358 28.57 -16.31 2.71
N VAL A 359 29.78 -16.05 2.20
CA VAL A 359 30.28 -14.72 1.88
C VAL A 359 30.23 -14.48 0.38
N THR A 360 29.51 -13.44 -0.03
CA THR A 360 29.31 -13.10 -1.45
C THR A 360 30.23 -11.99 -1.95
N GLY A 361 30.90 -11.31 -1.04
CA GLY A 361 31.88 -10.27 -1.38
C GLY A 361 32.55 -9.68 -0.16
N GLY A 362 33.74 -9.12 -0.36
CA GLY A 362 34.48 -8.41 0.68
C GLY A 362 35.43 -7.39 0.09
N ARG A 363 35.67 -6.30 0.82
CA ARG A 363 36.57 -5.22 0.40
C ARG A 363 37.22 -4.55 1.60
N LEU A 364 38.50 -4.20 1.44
CA LEU A 364 39.22 -3.35 2.39
C LEU A 364 38.80 -1.89 2.22
N ILE A 365 38.44 -1.23 3.31
CA ILE A 365 38.11 0.20 3.32
C ILE A 365 39.36 1.01 3.65
N HIS A 366 40.00 0.67 4.77
CA HIS A 366 41.30 1.22 5.16
C HIS A 366 42.03 0.25 6.09
N ASP A 367 43.34 0.30 6.07
CA ASP A 367 44.23 -0.37 7.00
C ASP A 367 44.76 0.64 8.05
N VAL A 368 45.23 0.08 9.16
CA VAL A 368 45.96 0.77 10.20
C VAL A 368 47.28 0.02 10.36
N SER A 369 48.37 0.71 10.02
CA SER A 369 49.73 0.20 10.21
C SER A 369 50.39 0.91 11.38
N ASP A 370 51.27 0.19 12.06
CA ASP A 370 52.13 0.76 13.10
C ASP A 370 53.25 1.64 12.52
N ASP A 371 54.05 2.26 13.40
CA ASP A 371 55.19 3.09 13.01
C ASP A 371 56.29 2.29 12.28
N GLU A 372 56.28 0.94 12.38
CA GLU A 372 57.21 0.03 11.72
C GLU A 372 56.73 -0.43 10.34
N GLY A 373 55.47 -0.13 10.00
CA GLY A 373 54.82 -0.42 8.71
C GLY A 373 54.08 -1.76 8.66
N ASP A 374 53.94 -2.44 9.80
CA ASP A 374 53.19 -3.68 9.92
C ASP A 374 51.71 -3.37 10.15
N THR A 375 50.82 -4.04 9.41
CA THR A 375 49.37 -3.82 9.51
C THR A 375 48.82 -4.51 10.75
N GLU A 376 48.41 -3.73 11.75
CA GLU A 376 47.85 -4.22 13.02
C GLU A 376 46.32 -4.34 13.00
N GLY A 377 45.67 -3.76 11.99
CA GLY A 377 44.22 -3.80 11.86
C GLY A 377 43.68 -2.94 10.73
N GLY A 378 42.38 -2.72 10.75
CA GLY A 378 41.70 -1.90 9.75
C GLY A 378 40.19 -2.09 9.75
N LEU A 379 39.52 -1.44 8.80
CA LEU A 379 38.10 -1.58 8.56
C LEU A 379 37.85 -2.26 7.22
N VAL A 380 37.05 -3.31 7.25
CA VAL A 380 36.65 -4.08 6.07
C VAL A 380 35.14 -4.09 5.93
N GLU A 381 34.66 -4.19 4.69
CA GLU A 381 33.26 -4.52 4.41
C GLU A 381 33.15 -5.98 3.94
N VAL A 382 32.15 -6.70 4.45
CA VAL A 382 31.88 -8.10 4.10
C VAL A 382 30.38 -8.29 3.88
N THR A 383 29.99 -8.88 2.76
CA THR A 383 28.59 -9.23 2.48
C THR A 383 28.34 -10.70 2.79
N VAL A 384 27.44 -10.96 3.74
CA VAL A 384 27.11 -12.30 4.21
C VAL A 384 25.66 -12.60 3.88
N ALA A 385 25.41 -13.74 3.24
CA ALA A 385 24.07 -14.17 2.82
C ALA A 385 23.37 -15.09 3.83
N HIS A 386 24.11 -15.95 4.55
CA HIS A 386 23.53 -16.83 5.57
C HIS A 386 24.58 -17.23 6.61
N GLY A 387 24.20 -18.01 7.62
CA GLY A 387 25.17 -18.54 8.60
C GLY A 387 25.68 -17.54 9.64
N SER A 388 24.99 -16.41 9.84
CA SER A 388 25.30 -15.45 10.90
C SER A 388 24.15 -15.29 11.89
N PRO A 389 24.38 -15.42 13.21
CA PRO A 389 23.37 -15.12 14.23
C PRO A 389 22.86 -13.68 14.18
N LEU A 390 23.69 -12.75 13.67
CA LEU A 390 23.30 -11.35 13.48
C LEU A 390 22.21 -11.20 12.40
N LEU A 391 22.24 -12.06 11.37
CA LEU A 391 21.20 -12.07 10.34
C LEU A 391 19.86 -12.49 10.93
N VAL A 392 19.83 -13.60 11.67
CA VAL A 392 18.61 -14.10 12.33
C VAL A 392 18.04 -13.05 13.29
N LEU A 393 18.89 -12.39 14.08
CA LEU A 393 18.45 -11.32 14.98
C LEU A 393 17.83 -10.15 14.21
N VAL A 394 18.45 -9.69 13.12
CA VAL A 394 17.93 -8.58 12.30
C VAL A 394 16.64 -8.95 11.57
N GLU A 395 16.54 -10.17 11.02
CA GLU A 395 15.32 -10.70 10.39
C GLU A 395 14.15 -10.74 11.38
N ARG A 396 14.44 -11.02 12.66
CA ARG A 396 13.47 -11.01 13.77
C ARG A 396 13.28 -9.63 14.39
N GLY A 397 13.68 -8.56 13.69
CA GLY A 397 13.41 -7.18 14.09
C GLY A 397 14.31 -6.63 15.20
N ALA A 398 15.37 -7.33 15.59
CA ALA A 398 16.33 -6.83 16.57
C ALA A 398 17.29 -5.81 15.95
N THR A 399 17.60 -4.77 16.73
CA THR A 399 18.66 -3.82 16.40
C THR A 399 19.94 -4.27 17.09
N ILE A 400 21.00 -4.53 16.34
CA ILE A 400 22.30 -4.88 16.92
C ILE A 400 22.93 -3.59 17.48
N ARG A 401 23.13 -3.54 18.80
CA ARG A 401 23.82 -2.42 19.45
C ARG A 401 25.32 -2.60 19.41
N ARG A 402 25.78 -3.83 19.67
CA ARG A 402 27.20 -4.19 19.65
C ARG A 402 27.36 -5.65 19.32
N ALA A 403 28.34 -5.98 18.49
CA ALA A 403 28.78 -7.36 18.35
C ALA A 403 30.30 -7.40 18.26
N GLU A 404 30.92 -8.22 19.11
CA GLU A 404 32.36 -8.42 19.12
C GLU A 404 32.68 -9.91 19.12
N PHE A 405 33.68 -10.30 18.34
CA PHE A 405 34.14 -11.67 18.24
C PHE A 405 35.64 -11.70 18.51
N THR A 406 36.04 -12.43 19.55
CA THR A 406 37.44 -12.54 19.97
C THR A 406 37.75 -14.00 20.21
N GLU A 407 38.81 -14.49 19.57
CA GLU A 407 39.36 -15.85 19.78
C GLU A 407 38.29 -16.97 19.76
N GLY A 408 37.33 -16.91 18.82
CA GLY A 408 36.29 -17.95 18.70
C GLY A 408 35.04 -17.75 19.54
N VAL A 409 34.94 -16.64 20.27
CA VAL A 409 33.76 -16.32 21.07
C VAL A 409 33.19 -14.96 20.66
N GLY A 410 31.96 -14.99 20.17
CA GLY A 410 31.12 -13.84 19.92
C GLY A 410 30.33 -13.40 21.15
N ARG A 411 30.25 -12.10 21.38
CA ARG A 411 29.30 -11.46 22.29
C ARG A 411 28.46 -10.47 21.51
N ILE A 412 27.17 -10.74 21.43
CA ILE A 412 26.20 -9.94 20.67
C ILE A 412 25.25 -9.29 21.66
N VAL A 413 25.11 -7.97 21.59
CA VAL A 413 24.13 -7.18 22.32
C VAL A 413 23.13 -6.67 21.29
N ALA A 414 21.90 -7.14 21.40
CA ALA A 414 20.80 -6.78 20.52
C ALA A 414 19.66 -6.19 21.34
N GLU A 415 18.96 -5.22 20.77
CA GLU A 415 17.79 -4.58 21.35
C GLU A 415 16.57 -4.96 20.55
N VAL A 416 15.50 -5.33 21.25
CA VAL A 416 14.20 -5.63 20.66
C VAL A 416 13.12 -4.76 21.29
N ALA A 417 12.10 -4.44 20.51
CA ALA A 417 10.95 -3.73 21.04
C ALA A 417 10.23 -4.60 22.08
N PRO A 418 9.65 -4.02 23.15
CA PRO A 418 8.94 -4.80 24.18
C PRO A 418 7.75 -5.61 23.65
N SER A 419 7.21 -5.23 22.48
CA SER A 419 6.11 -5.91 21.79
C SER A 419 6.54 -7.19 21.05
N GLU A 420 7.84 -7.38 20.82
CA GLU A 420 8.35 -8.58 20.12
C GLU A 420 8.41 -9.79 21.07
N ASP A 421 8.10 -10.99 20.56
CA ASP A 421 8.22 -12.21 21.37
C ASP A 421 9.69 -12.63 21.51
N VAL A 422 10.32 -12.15 22.58
CA VAL A 422 11.69 -12.48 22.94
C VAL A 422 11.96 -13.99 22.98
N ARG A 423 10.97 -14.83 23.33
CA ARG A 423 11.18 -16.28 23.40
C ARG A 423 11.40 -16.86 22.02
N GLU A 424 10.56 -16.47 21.05
CA GLU A 424 10.70 -16.91 19.67
C GLU A 424 12.04 -16.50 19.07
N ILE A 425 12.52 -15.29 19.39
CA ILE A 425 13.83 -14.81 18.93
C ILE A 425 14.96 -15.68 19.49
N VAL A 426 14.92 -15.98 20.78
CA VAL A 426 15.94 -16.79 21.45
C VAL A 426 15.91 -18.24 20.94
N GLU A 427 14.73 -18.80 20.73
CA GLU A 427 14.54 -20.13 20.17
C GLU A 427 15.05 -20.21 18.74
N ALA A 428 14.70 -19.26 17.87
CA ALA A 428 15.18 -19.21 16.49
C ALA A 428 16.71 -19.13 16.40
N VAL A 429 17.35 -18.31 17.25
CA VAL A 429 18.81 -18.22 17.31
C VAL A 429 19.42 -19.53 17.81
N GLY A 430 18.84 -20.17 18.83
CA GLY A 430 19.33 -21.43 19.39
C GLY A 430 19.15 -22.63 18.45
N GLU A 431 18.07 -22.66 17.66
CA GLU A 431 17.83 -23.69 16.64
C GLU A 431 18.79 -23.54 15.46
N ALA A 432 19.01 -22.31 14.99
CA ALA A 432 19.93 -22.04 13.88
C ALA A 432 21.40 -22.18 14.30
N PHE A 433 21.73 -21.87 15.55
CA PHE A 433 23.10 -21.87 16.08
C PHE A 433 23.14 -22.52 17.46
N PRO A 434 23.36 -23.85 17.54
CA PRO A 434 23.38 -24.59 18.79
C PRO A 434 24.44 -24.10 19.80
N GLY A 435 25.53 -23.47 19.31
CA GLY A 435 26.54 -22.83 20.15
C GLY A 435 26.19 -21.41 20.64
N ALA A 436 24.96 -20.93 20.39
CA ALA A 436 24.46 -19.65 20.88
C ALA A 436 23.68 -19.81 22.19
N GLU A 437 24.05 -19.02 23.20
CA GLU A 437 23.41 -19.00 24.52
C GLU A 437 23.00 -17.57 24.89
N LEU A 438 21.77 -17.40 25.37
CA LEU A 438 21.32 -16.13 25.94
C LEU A 438 21.94 -15.93 27.33
N LEU A 439 22.86 -14.98 27.46
CA LEU A 439 23.52 -14.63 28.73
C LEU A 439 22.66 -13.74 29.62
N SER A 440 21.97 -12.76 29.02
CA SER A 440 21.13 -11.85 29.78
C SER A 440 19.98 -11.29 28.95
N LYS A 441 18.85 -11.10 29.63
CA LYS A 441 17.69 -10.34 29.18
C LYS A 441 17.46 -9.21 30.17
N ARG A 442 17.50 -7.97 29.72
CA ARG A 442 17.28 -6.78 30.56
C ARG A 442 16.32 -5.82 29.90
N GLU A 443 15.35 -5.38 30.66
CA GLU A 443 14.50 -4.27 30.26
C GLU A 443 15.23 -2.98 30.66
N LEU A 444 15.56 -2.15 29.67
CA LEU A 444 16.30 -0.91 29.85
C LEU A 444 15.39 0.26 29.55
N GLU A 445 15.27 1.18 30.51
CA GLU A 445 14.70 2.49 30.24
C GLU A 445 15.73 3.31 29.46
N ARG A 446 15.40 3.69 28.22
CA ARG A 446 16.28 4.59 27.46
C ARG A 446 16.19 5.97 28.10
N PRO A 447 17.32 6.63 28.42
CA PRO A 447 17.29 8.08 28.51
C PRO A 447 16.93 8.56 27.10
N VAL A 448 15.71 9.06 26.93
CA VAL A 448 15.25 9.64 25.68
C VAL A 448 16.21 10.77 25.34
N GLU A 449 17.15 10.56 24.40
CA GLU A 449 17.77 11.70 23.74
C GLU A 449 16.66 12.38 22.96
N THR A 450 16.02 13.36 23.60
CA THR A 450 14.94 14.09 22.96
C THR A 450 15.49 14.69 21.65
N ALA A 451 14.64 14.90 20.64
CA ALA A 451 15.04 15.64 19.44
C ALA A 451 15.69 16.99 19.80
N LEU A 452 15.39 17.54 20.97
CA LEU A 452 15.98 18.75 21.54
C LEU A 452 17.42 18.54 22.07
N GLU A 453 17.74 17.38 22.65
CA GLU A 453 19.09 17.00 23.09
C GLU A 453 20.00 16.68 21.91
N PHE A 454 19.53 15.92 20.92
CA PHE A 454 20.23 15.70 19.65
C PHE A 454 20.50 17.03 18.93
N GLN A 455 19.48 17.89 18.78
CA GLN A 455 19.66 19.22 18.21
C GLN A 455 20.63 20.08 19.03
N SER A 456 20.65 19.93 20.34
CA SER A 456 21.56 20.66 21.23
C SER A 456 23.01 20.17 21.15
N ALA A 457 23.23 18.86 21.00
CA ALA A 457 24.54 18.27 20.77
C ALA A 457 25.08 18.69 19.40
N LEU A 458 24.29 18.49 18.35
CA LEU A 458 24.65 18.89 16.99
C LEU A 458 24.87 20.42 16.87
N SER A 459 24.08 21.23 17.58
CA SER A 459 24.28 22.69 17.61
C SER A 459 25.56 23.11 18.32
N ARG A 460 26.06 22.33 19.29
CA ARG A 460 27.35 22.60 19.95
C ARG A 460 28.53 22.29 19.02
N ASP A 461 28.42 21.23 18.22
CA ASP A 461 29.52 20.77 17.38
C ASP A 461 29.59 21.50 16.04
N LEU A 462 28.45 21.94 15.47
CA LEU A 462 28.43 22.74 14.25
C LEU A 462 28.94 24.16 14.50
N THR A 463 29.87 24.62 13.65
CA THR A 463 30.23 26.04 13.62
C THR A 463 29.07 26.87 13.05
N ASP A 464 29.02 28.15 13.39
CA ASP A 464 27.99 29.06 12.84
C ASP A 464 27.98 29.08 11.31
N ARG A 465 29.17 28.94 10.69
CA ARG A 465 29.31 28.87 9.24
C ARG A 465 28.75 27.57 8.67
N GLN A 466 29.03 26.42 9.29
CA GLN A 466 28.49 25.11 8.89
C GLN A 466 26.97 25.08 9.03
N ARG A 467 26.43 25.60 10.15
CA ARG A 467 24.99 25.68 10.41
C ARG A 467 24.27 26.54 9.38
N THR A 468 24.83 27.71 9.07
CA THR A 468 24.28 28.63 8.06
C THR A 468 24.27 27.97 6.68
N VAL A 469 25.38 27.34 6.28
CA VAL A 469 25.51 26.65 5.00
C VAL A 469 24.51 25.51 4.86
N LEU A 470 24.40 24.63 5.87
CA LEU A 470 23.45 23.51 5.88
C LEU A 470 22.00 23.99 5.79
N ARG A 471 21.63 25.01 6.57
CA ARG A 471 20.28 25.57 6.60
C ARG A 471 19.90 26.21 5.26
N THR A 472 20.80 26.98 4.65
CA THR A 472 20.56 27.58 3.33
C THR A 472 20.46 26.52 2.25
N ALA A 473 21.35 25.51 2.24
CA ALA A 473 21.27 24.41 1.29
C ALA A 473 19.94 23.62 1.42
N TYR A 474 19.51 23.35 2.66
CA TYR A 474 18.23 22.68 2.92
C TYR A 474 17.04 23.46 2.39
N HIS A 475 16.90 24.74 2.75
CA HIS A 475 15.78 25.57 2.29
C HIS A 475 15.82 25.91 0.80
N ALA A 476 17.01 25.87 0.17
CA ALA A 476 17.16 26.04 -1.26
C ALA A 476 16.85 24.76 -2.07
N GLY A 477 16.46 23.66 -1.40
CA GLY A 477 16.18 22.37 -2.06
C GLY A 477 17.42 21.72 -2.67
N TYR A 478 18.63 22.05 -2.18
CA TYR A 478 19.91 21.50 -2.68
C TYR A 478 20.03 19.98 -2.54
N PHE A 479 19.36 19.41 -1.53
CA PHE A 479 19.41 17.98 -1.23
C PHE A 479 18.27 17.16 -1.86
N GLN A 480 17.34 17.81 -2.58
CA GLN A 480 16.22 17.12 -3.22
C GLN A 480 16.64 16.41 -4.52
N SER A 481 15.81 15.47 -4.99
CA SER A 481 15.98 14.83 -6.30
C SER A 481 14.66 14.93 -7.08
N PRO A 482 14.60 15.70 -8.19
CA PRO A 482 15.64 16.60 -8.71
C PRO A 482 15.93 17.78 -7.76
N ARG A 483 17.11 18.39 -7.86
CA ARG A 483 17.51 19.52 -7.00
C ARG A 483 16.86 20.82 -7.46
N ASP A 484 16.28 21.59 -6.53
CA ASP A 484 15.72 22.92 -6.83
C ASP A 484 16.79 23.99 -7.05
N SER A 485 17.94 23.85 -6.37
CA SER A 485 19.09 24.76 -6.51
C SER A 485 20.42 24.02 -6.66
N THR A 486 21.29 24.53 -7.54
CA THR A 486 22.65 24.02 -7.73
C THR A 486 23.61 24.48 -6.63
N ALA A 487 24.77 23.82 -6.54
CA ALA A 487 25.84 24.24 -5.63
C ALA A 487 26.29 25.69 -5.90
N GLU A 488 26.33 26.13 -7.16
CA GLU A 488 26.72 27.50 -7.50
C GLU A 488 25.67 28.52 -7.04
N GLN A 489 24.38 28.21 -7.15
CA GLN A 489 23.30 29.10 -6.72
C GLN A 489 23.29 29.25 -5.20
N VAL A 490 23.48 28.16 -4.45
CA VAL A 490 23.58 28.19 -2.99
C VAL A 490 24.86 28.91 -2.54
N ALA A 491 25.98 28.68 -3.21
CA ALA A 491 27.23 29.37 -2.93
C ALA A 491 27.12 30.88 -3.18
N GLY A 492 26.46 31.28 -4.28
CA GLY A 492 26.16 32.67 -4.60
C GLY A 492 25.28 33.35 -3.56
N ALA A 493 24.26 32.66 -3.04
CA ALA A 493 23.40 33.18 -1.96
C ALA A 493 24.14 33.41 -0.63
N LEU A 494 25.27 32.73 -0.43
CA LEU A 494 26.09 32.80 0.79
C LEU A 494 27.38 33.62 0.62
N ASP A 495 27.55 34.24 -0.56
CA ASP A 495 28.75 34.99 -0.97
C ASP A 495 30.05 34.18 -0.72
N ILE A 496 30.06 32.93 -1.16
CA ILE A 496 31.22 32.03 -1.09
C ILE A 496 31.48 31.32 -2.40
N SER A 497 32.67 30.74 -2.52
CA SER A 497 33.00 29.85 -3.62
C SER A 497 32.30 28.48 -3.48
N SER A 498 31.97 27.83 -4.60
CA SER A 498 31.43 26.47 -4.61
C SER A 498 32.33 25.44 -3.90
N PRO A 499 33.67 25.48 -4.00
CA PRO A 499 34.56 24.64 -3.19
C PRO A 499 34.42 24.89 -1.67
N THR A 500 34.28 26.15 -1.24
CA THR A 500 34.07 26.51 0.17
C THR A 500 32.72 26.01 0.67
N LEU A 501 31.67 26.12 -0.15
CA LEU A 501 30.36 25.53 0.13
C LEU A 501 30.48 24.01 0.34
N ALA A 502 31.10 23.31 -0.61
CA ALA A 502 31.27 21.85 -0.55
C ALA A 502 32.07 21.40 0.69
N HIS A 503 33.11 22.15 1.07
CA HIS A 503 33.87 21.89 2.29
C HIS A 503 32.99 22.02 3.55
N HIS A 504 32.24 23.11 3.68
CA HIS A 504 31.36 23.31 4.84
C HIS A 504 30.19 22.32 4.89
N LEU A 505 29.63 21.95 3.73
CA LEU A 505 28.60 20.92 3.64
C LEU A 505 29.14 19.56 4.09
N ARG A 506 30.30 19.12 3.59
CA ARG A 506 30.93 17.85 4.02
C ARG A 506 31.24 17.84 5.51
N ALA A 507 31.86 18.90 6.02
CA ALA A 507 32.20 18.99 7.44
C ALA A 507 30.95 19.07 8.35
N GLY A 508 29.89 19.73 7.89
CA GLY A 508 28.61 19.80 8.61
C GLY A 508 27.84 18.48 8.58
N LEU A 509 27.80 17.81 7.42
CA LEU A 509 27.20 16.48 7.27
C LEU A 509 27.97 15.43 8.07
N SER A 510 29.30 15.46 8.09
CA SER A 510 30.10 14.56 8.93
C SER A 510 29.67 14.67 10.39
N LYS A 511 29.62 15.87 10.96
CA LYS A 511 29.18 16.08 12.34
C LYS A 511 27.74 15.66 12.61
N LEU A 512 26.87 15.76 11.60
CA LEU A 512 25.49 15.28 11.69
C LEU A 512 25.47 13.75 11.73
N LEU A 513 26.27 13.09 10.89
CA LEU A 513 26.40 11.63 10.87
C LEU A 513 27.06 11.13 12.15
N ASP A 514 28.12 11.79 12.63
CA ASP A 514 28.78 11.47 13.90
C ASP A 514 27.79 11.58 15.06
N ALA A 515 27.03 12.68 15.15
CA ALA A 515 25.99 12.84 16.18
C ALA A 515 24.86 11.80 16.08
N PHE A 516 24.62 11.25 14.88
CA PHE A 516 23.54 10.29 14.64
C PHE A 516 23.98 8.83 14.81
N PHE A 517 25.26 8.52 14.55
CA PHE A 517 25.79 7.15 14.59
C PHE A 517 26.68 6.88 15.82
N ASP A 518 27.39 7.87 16.38
CA ASP A 518 28.25 7.71 17.57
C ASP A 518 27.49 7.94 18.89
N GLU A 519 26.31 7.32 19.07
CA GLU A 519 25.56 7.40 20.33
C GLU A 519 26.31 6.80 21.55
N ASP A 520 27.44 6.11 21.38
CA ASP A 520 28.13 5.37 22.45
C ASP A 520 29.54 5.86 22.85
N ALA A 521 30.12 6.88 22.20
CA ALA A 521 31.41 7.43 22.66
C ALA A 521 31.29 8.33 23.92
N GLY A 522 30.07 8.79 24.22
CA GLY A 522 29.80 9.75 25.30
C GLY A 522 29.63 9.12 26.70
N THR A 523 29.16 7.87 26.77
CA THR A 523 28.89 7.16 28.03
C THR A 523 30.17 6.67 28.70
N ASP A 524 31.21 6.32 27.93
CA ASP A 524 32.47 5.83 28.49
C ASP A 524 33.39 6.96 29.01
N ARG A 525 33.29 8.18 28.44
CA ARG A 525 33.98 9.38 28.97
C ARG A 525 33.40 9.87 30.28
N ARG A 526 32.09 9.65 30.54
CA ARG A 526 31.48 9.99 31.84
C ARG A 526 31.84 8.99 32.94
N ARG A 527 31.96 7.69 32.63
CA ARG A 527 32.41 6.67 33.61
C ARG A 527 33.88 6.81 33.99
N THR A 528 34.75 7.18 33.06
CA THR A 528 36.18 7.42 33.38
C THR A 528 36.43 8.70 34.17
N ALA A 529 35.56 9.71 34.07
CA ALA A 529 35.60 10.90 34.92
C ALA A 529 35.17 10.60 36.37
N ASP A 530 34.10 9.80 36.55
CA ASP A 530 33.56 9.49 37.88
C ASP A 530 34.47 8.53 38.69
N THR A 531 35.22 7.67 37.98
CA THR A 531 36.19 6.76 38.62
C THR A 531 37.48 7.47 39.06
N ARG A 532 37.86 8.59 38.41
CA ARG A 532 39.04 9.37 38.81
C ARG A 532 38.79 10.32 39.98
N GLN A 533 37.53 10.63 40.30
CA GLN A 533 37.18 11.54 41.39
C GLN A 533 36.96 10.83 42.74
N SER A 534 36.90 9.49 42.75
CA SER A 534 36.70 8.66 43.96
C SER A 534 38.00 8.12 44.59
N GLY A 535 39.18 8.56 44.14
CA GLY A 535 40.48 8.02 44.55
C GLY A 535 41.34 8.88 45.49
N THR A 536 40.84 10.01 46.02
CA THR A 536 41.68 10.94 46.82
C THR A 536 41.11 11.28 48.20
N ASP A 537 40.40 10.37 48.85
CA ASP A 537 40.14 10.52 50.29
C ASP A 537 40.03 9.16 50.99
N ARG A 538 41.19 8.59 51.34
CA ARG A 538 41.45 7.89 52.62
C ARG A 538 42.92 7.52 52.78
#